data_AF-T2J779-F1
#
_entry.id   AF-T2J779-F1
#
_cell.length_a   1.000
_cell.length_b   1.000
_cell.length_c   1.000
_cell.angle_alpha   90.00
_cell.angle_beta   90.00
_cell.angle_gamma   90.00
#
_symmetry.space_group_name_H-M   'P 1'
#
loop_
_entity.id
_entity.type
_entity.pdbx_description
1 polymer ?
#
loop_
_entity_poly.entity_id
_entity_poly.type
_entity_poly.pdbx_seq_one_letter_code
_entity_poly.pdbx_strand_id
1 'polypeptide(L)'
;MNMDGICTLGNDYVFDQVVALLNSIEAIYGQKMPVCIYPYDENTDKLAAEVASRPQVTLYNDAVSMERWDNFAKAVWDTHPTASQIWEKVGSKGYHRFGTHRRYCAFDGPFDRFIYMDADTILMSNLDSIFAQLENNDCIVYDFQYKDLTHVYDVKSNKLRDVFSEERLNREIFCSGFYGSKKDLFPEEKRNKLINYLEKGEAEILYC
;
A
#
# COMPACT_ATOMS: atom_id res chain seq x y z
N MET A 1 22.55 -8.63 8.21
CA MET A 1 22.26 -7.28 7.72
C MET A 1 20.82 -7.30 7.27
N ASN A 2 20.02 -6.30 7.65
CA ASN A 2 18.65 -6.21 7.18
C ASN A 2 18.66 -5.89 5.68
N MET A 3 17.78 -6.53 4.92
CA MET A 3 17.61 -6.26 3.51
C MET A 3 16.64 -5.09 3.33
N ASP A 4 17.15 -3.96 2.82
CA ASP A 4 16.37 -2.79 2.46
C ASP A 4 15.95 -2.86 0.98
N GLY A 5 14.76 -2.38 0.66
CA GLY A 5 14.31 -2.30 -0.73
C GLY A 5 13.16 -1.33 -0.95
N ILE A 6 12.88 -1.05 -2.23
CA ILE A 6 11.74 -0.23 -2.65
C ILE A 6 10.62 -1.16 -3.11
N CYS A 7 9.40 -0.86 -2.69
CA CYS A 7 8.20 -1.56 -3.09
C CYS A 7 7.36 -0.64 -3.99
N THR A 8 6.75 -1.19 -5.02
CA THR A 8 5.74 -0.47 -5.81
C THR A 8 4.63 -1.43 -6.24
N LEU A 9 3.52 -0.88 -6.73
CA LEU A 9 2.39 -1.61 -7.24
C LEU A 9 2.22 -1.26 -8.72
N GLY A 10 2.05 -2.26 -9.59
CA GLY A 10 1.92 -2.00 -11.02
C GLY A 10 1.31 -3.14 -11.83
N ASN A 11 0.81 -2.79 -13.00
CA ASN A 11 0.42 -3.70 -14.09
C ASN A 11 0.78 -3.03 -15.43
N ASP A 12 0.45 -3.69 -16.53
CA ASP A 12 0.76 -3.19 -17.87
C ASP A 12 -0.01 -1.91 -18.26
N TYR A 13 -1.05 -1.53 -17.51
CA TYR A 13 -1.78 -0.27 -17.71
C TYR A 13 -0.96 0.94 -17.23
N VAL A 14 -0.22 0.78 -16.12
CA VAL A 14 0.69 1.82 -15.58
C VAL A 14 2.16 1.55 -15.92
N PHE A 15 2.41 0.80 -16.99
CA PHE A 15 3.75 0.35 -17.39
C PHE A 15 4.75 1.50 -17.49
N ASP A 16 4.39 2.57 -18.20
CA ASP A 16 5.29 3.71 -18.43
C ASP A 16 5.63 4.44 -17.12
N GLN A 17 4.68 4.53 -16.20
CA GLN A 17 4.88 5.09 -14.86
C GLN A 17 5.88 4.24 -14.06
N VAL A 18 5.69 2.91 -14.05
CA VAL A 18 6.62 1.98 -13.39
C VAL A 18 8.02 2.11 -13.99
N VAL A 19 8.16 2.15 -15.32
CA VAL A 19 9.46 2.35 -15.99
C VAL A 19 10.10 3.68 -15.58
N ALA A 20 9.32 4.77 -15.51
CA ALA A 20 9.82 6.08 -15.08
C ALA A 20 10.32 6.05 -13.62
N LEU A 21 9.57 5.41 -12.72
CA LEU A 21 10.00 5.20 -11.34
C LEU A 21 11.30 4.40 -11.27
N LEU A 22 11.38 3.25 -11.96
CA LEU A 22 12.58 2.41 -11.99
C LEU A 22 13.80 3.16 -12.53
N ASN A 23 13.64 3.94 -13.59
CA ASN A 23 14.72 4.77 -14.14
C ASN A 23 15.19 5.83 -13.13
N SER A 24 14.28 6.44 -12.38
CA SER A 24 14.63 7.41 -11.34
C SER A 24 15.39 6.76 -10.17
N ILE A 25 15.02 5.54 -9.79
CA ILE A 25 15.72 4.75 -8.78
C ILE A 25 17.14 4.44 -9.26
N GLU A 26 17.29 3.98 -10.51
CA GLU A 26 18.59 3.71 -11.11
C GLU A 26 19.46 4.95 -11.29
N ALA A 27 18.87 6.12 -11.53
CA ALA A 27 19.62 7.37 -11.61
C ALA A 27 20.29 7.73 -10.27
N ILE A 28 19.70 7.32 -9.14
CA ILE A 28 20.22 7.57 -7.79
C ILE A 28 21.13 6.43 -7.30
N TYR A 29 20.72 5.19 -7.51
CA TYR A 29 21.35 4.00 -6.91
C TYR A 29 22.10 3.11 -7.89
N GLY A 30 21.99 3.35 -9.20
CA GLY A 30 22.28 2.34 -10.22
C GLY A 30 21.41 1.09 -10.02
N GLN A 31 21.91 -0.06 -10.49
CA GLN A 31 21.23 -1.35 -10.32
C GLN A 31 21.52 -2.02 -8.96
N LYS A 32 21.66 -1.23 -7.89
CA LYS A 32 22.00 -1.72 -6.55
C LYS A 32 20.82 -1.77 -5.58
N MET A 33 19.86 -0.87 -5.73
CA MET A 33 18.68 -0.82 -4.87
C MET A 33 17.70 -1.93 -5.29
N PRO A 34 17.42 -2.92 -4.42
CA PRO A 34 16.42 -3.93 -4.71
C PRO A 34 15.03 -3.29 -4.84
N VAL A 35 14.27 -3.71 -5.86
CA VAL A 35 12.89 -3.24 -6.07
C VAL A 35 11.97 -4.44 -6.21
N CYS A 36 10.84 -4.44 -5.50
CA CYS A 36 9.78 -5.43 -5.65
C CYS A 36 8.51 -4.76 -6.18
N ILE A 37 8.00 -5.25 -7.31
CA ILE A 37 6.76 -4.80 -7.93
C ILE A 37 5.67 -5.80 -7.56
N TYR A 38 4.64 -5.34 -6.85
CA TYR A 38 3.44 -6.12 -6.60
C TYR A 38 2.49 -6.00 -7.80
N PRO A 39 2.02 -7.12 -8.38
CA PRO A 39 1.15 -7.07 -9.54
C PRO A 39 -0.23 -6.54 -9.14
N TYR A 40 -0.70 -5.42 -9.70
CA TYR A 40 -2.02 -4.86 -9.39
C TYR A 40 -3.14 -5.83 -9.79
N ASP A 41 -2.98 -6.49 -10.93
CA ASP A 41 -3.82 -7.56 -11.47
C ASP A 41 -2.93 -8.53 -12.26
N GLU A 42 -3.54 -9.45 -13.02
CA GLU A 42 -2.80 -10.47 -13.79
C GLU A 42 -2.17 -9.93 -15.09
N ASN A 43 -2.48 -8.70 -15.50
CA ASN A 43 -1.99 -8.12 -16.75
C ASN A 43 -0.57 -7.56 -16.57
N THR A 44 0.44 -8.42 -16.65
CA THR A 44 1.83 -8.09 -16.26
C THR A 44 2.88 -8.52 -17.28
N ASP A 45 2.49 -8.85 -18.52
CA ASP A 45 3.40 -9.38 -19.53
C ASP A 45 4.51 -8.37 -19.90
N LYS A 46 4.16 -7.09 -20.06
CA LYS A 46 5.15 -6.05 -20.33
C LYS A 46 6.06 -5.83 -19.13
N LEU A 47 5.50 -5.78 -17.93
CA LEU A 47 6.29 -5.66 -16.71
C LEU A 47 7.26 -6.83 -16.54
N ALA A 48 6.82 -8.07 -16.78
CA ALA A 48 7.69 -9.24 -16.70
C ALA A 48 8.85 -9.15 -17.70
N ALA A 49 8.60 -8.69 -18.93
CA ALA A 49 9.63 -8.48 -19.93
C ALA A 49 10.63 -7.38 -19.53
N GLU A 50 10.15 -6.26 -18.98
CA GLU A 50 11.01 -5.17 -18.48
C GLU A 50 11.89 -5.64 -17.32
N VAL A 51 11.29 -6.32 -16.33
CA VAL A 51 11.96 -6.84 -15.14
C VAL A 51 13.06 -7.84 -15.50
N ALA A 52 12.87 -8.66 -16.55
CA ALA A 52 13.88 -9.62 -16.99
C ALA A 52 15.24 -8.98 -17.36
N SER A 53 15.25 -7.70 -17.70
CA SER A 53 16.47 -6.94 -18.02
C SER A 53 17.11 -6.22 -16.82
N ARG A 54 16.45 -6.22 -15.65
CA ARG A 54 16.85 -5.48 -14.45
C ARG A 54 17.06 -6.42 -13.26
N PRO A 55 18.30 -6.89 -13.00
CA PRO A 55 18.56 -7.96 -12.02
C PRO A 55 18.22 -7.58 -10.57
N GLN A 56 18.11 -6.28 -10.27
CA GLN A 56 17.72 -5.77 -8.95
C GLN A 56 16.20 -5.66 -8.76
N VAL A 57 15.41 -5.87 -9.82
CA VAL A 57 13.96 -5.73 -9.79
C VAL A 57 13.32 -7.11 -9.81
N THR A 58 12.26 -7.31 -9.04
CA THR A 58 11.51 -8.56 -8.99
C THR A 58 10.02 -8.27 -9.11
N LEU A 59 9.33 -8.98 -10.00
CA LEU A 59 7.88 -9.05 -10.03
C LEU A 59 7.43 -10.10 -9.01
N TYR A 60 6.64 -9.68 -8.03
CA TYR A 60 6.19 -10.53 -6.92
C TYR A 60 5.27 -11.65 -7.41
N ASN A 61 5.50 -12.88 -6.95
CA ASN A 61 4.76 -14.06 -7.43
C ASN A 61 4.36 -15.05 -6.31
N ASP A 62 4.42 -14.65 -5.04
CA ASP A 62 3.92 -15.49 -3.94
C ASP A 62 2.39 -15.46 -3.92
N ALA A 63 1.79 -16.46 -4.55
CA ALA A 63 0.34 -16.61 -4.63
C ALA A 63 -0.33 -16.77 -3.26
N VAL A 64 0.34 -17.39 -2.28
CA VAL A 64 -0.22 -17.61 -0.93
C VAL A 64 -0.30 -16.29 -0.17
N SER A 65 0.75 -15.48 -0.25
CA SER A 65 0.75 -14.11 0.30
C SER A 65 -0.31 -13.23 -0.38
N MET A 66 -0.37 -13.23 -1.72
CA MET A 66 -1.37 -12.45 -2.46
C MET A 66 -2.80 -12.85 -2.10
N GLU A 67 -3.11 -14.15 -2.08
CA GLU A 67 -4.43 -14.65 -1.71
C GLU A 67 -4.80 -14.25 -0.27
N ARG A 68 -3.85 -14.33 0.67
CA ARG A 68 -4.07 -13.91 2.06
C ARG A 68 -4.46 -12.43 2.16
N TRP A 69 -3.75 -11.55 1.44
CA TRP A 69 -4.05 -10.11 1.46
C TRP A 69 -5.32 -9.77 0.68
N ASP A 70 -5.61 -10.46 -0.41
CA ASP A 70 -6.86 -10.33 -1.13
C ASP A 70 -8.04 -10.76 -0.23
N ASN A 71 -7.92 -11.88 0.48
CA ASN A 71 -8.97 -12.33 1.40
C ASN A 71 -9.16 -11.37 2.58
N PHE A 72 -8.08 -10.80 3.12
CA PHE A 72 -8.17 -9.74 4.12
C PHE A 72 -8.91 -8.50 3.58
N ALA A 73 -8.55 -8.02 2.38
CA ALA A 73 -9.19 -6.86 1.78
C ALA A 73 -10.68 -7.11 1.48
N LYS A 74 -11.05 -8.30 1.00
CA LYS A 74 -12.46 -8.71 0.83
C LYS A 74 -13.20 -8.65 2.16
N ALA A 75 -12.65 -9.26 3.20
CA ALA A 75 -13.25 -9.25 4.53
C ALA A 75 -13.48 -7.82 5.05
N VAL A 76 -12.51 -6.91 4.88
CA VAL A 76 -12.68 -5.48 5.22
C VAL A 76 -13.88 -4.90 4.48
N TRP A 77 -13.94 -5.04 3.16
CA TRP A 77 -14.96 -4.38 2.35
C TRP A 77 -16.35 -5.03 2.45
N ASP A 78 -16.41 -6.32 2.76
CA ASP A 78 -17.67 -7.03 3.01
C ASP A 78 -18.35 -6.56 4.31
N THR A 79 -17.58 -6.01 5.27
CA THR A 79 -18.16 -5.38 6.46
C THR A 79 -18.74 -3.99 6.21
N HIS A 80 -18.41 -3.35 5.07
CA HIS A 80 -18.79 -1.96 4.83
C HIS A 80 -20.27 -1.85 4.41
N PRO A 81 -21.09 -1.04 5.09
CA PRO A 81 -22.55 -1.05 4.90
C PRO A 81 -23.02 -0.60 3.51
N THR A 82 -22.28 0.32 2.89
CA THR A 82 -22.71 0.99 1.64
C THR A 82 -21.69 0.94 0.49
N ALA A 83 -20.52 0.31 0.67
CA ALA A 83 -19.43 0.40 -0.30
C ALA A 83 -19.82 -0.20 -1.65
N SER A 84 -20.39 -1.41 -1.64
CA SER A 84 -20.83 -2.08 -2.87
C SER A 84 -21.83 -1.24 -3.67
N GLN A 85 -22.80 -0.58 -3.01
CA GLN A 85 -23.79 0.26 -3.66
C GLN A 85 -23.19 1.56 -4.21
N ILE A 86 -22.18 2.12 -3.54
CA ILE A 86 -21.46 3.31 -4.02
C ILE A 86 -20.63 2.96 -5.25
N TRP A 87 -19.91 1.84 -5.20
CA TRP A 87 -19.06 1.36 -6.29
C TRP A 87 -19.86 1.00 -7.54
N GLU A 88 -21.03 0.39 -7.38
CA GLU A 88 -21.94 0.11 -8.49
C GLU A 88 -22.38 1.39 -9.21
N LYS A 89 -22.70 2.45 -8.45
CA LYS A 89 -23.10 3.76 -9.02
C LYS A 89 -21.99 4.43 -9.84
N VAL A 90 -20.72 4.18 -9.51
CA VAL A 90 -19.56 4.67 -10.28
C VAL A 90 -19.08 3.67 -11.34
N GLY A 91 -19.86 2.61 -11.60
CA GLY A 91 -19.62 1.66 -12.69
C GLY A 91 -18.64 0.54 -12.39
N SER A 92 -18.30 0.31 -11.12
CA SER A 92 -17.41 -0.79 -10.72
C SER A 92 -18.18 -2.11 -10.66
N LYS A 93 -17.56 -3.18 -11.15
CA LYS A 93 -18.06 -4.55 -11.00
C LYS A 93 -17.34 -5.21 -9.82
N GLY A 94 -18.02 -5.37 -8.70
CA GLY A 94 -17.42 -5.88 -7.46
C GLY A 94 -16.62 -4.82 -6.71
N TYR A 95 -15.48 -5.21 -6.13
CA TYR A 95 -14.66 -4.31 -5.32
C TYR A 95 -13.98 -3.23 -6.16
N HIS A 96 -14.16 -1.95 -5.79
CA HIS A 96 -13.53 -0.83 -6.49
C HIS A 96 -12.02 -0.81 -6.25
N ARG A 97 -11.24 -0.65 -7.32
CA ARG A 97 -9.76 -0.54 -7.28
C ARG A 97 -9.09 -1.61 -6.41
N PHE A 98 -9.59 -2.84 -6.46
CA PHE A 98 -9.21 -3.89 -5.53
C PHE A 98 -7.70 -4.18 -5.51
N GLY A 99 -7.04 -4.15 -6.68
CA GLY A 99 -5.60 -4.36 -6.82
C GLY A 99 -4.73 -3.44 -5.97
N THR A 100 -5.24 -2.27 -5.56
CA THR A 100 -4.53 -1.34 -4.66
C THR A 100 -4.13 -1.97 -3.33
N HIS A 101 -4.82 -3.01 -2.87
CA HIS A 101 -4.53 -3.68 -1.60
C HIS A 101 -3.35 -4.66 -1.69
N ARG A 102 -2.93 -5.06 -2.90
CA ARG A 102 -1.79 -5.97 -3.08
C ARG A 102 -0.46 -5.36 -2.62
N ARG A 103 -0.41 -4.04 -2.37
CA ARG A 103 0.71 -3.38 -1.67
C ARG A 103 0.95 -3.94 -0.26
N TYR A 104 -0.07 -4.52 0.38
CA TYR A 104 0.10 -5.15 1.70
C TYR A 104 1.00 -6.39 1.66
N CYS A 105 1.22 -6.98 0.48
CA CYS A 105 2.21 -8.03 0.31
C CYS A 105 3.63 -7.56 0.66
N ALA A 106 3.90 -6.25 0.75
CA ALA A 106 5.14 -5.71 1.31
C ALA A 106 5.41 -6.14 2.75
N PHE A 107 4.38 -6.43 3.53
CA PHE A 107 4.54 -6.95 4.89
C PHE A 107 4.96 -8.43 4.94
N ASP A 108 4.86 -9.15 3.83
CA ASP A 108 5.40 -10.52 3.68
C ASP A 108 6.60 -10.57 2.70
N GLY A 109 6.90 -9.44 2.08
CA GLY A 109 7.80 -9.31 0.96
C GLY A 109 9.27 -9.61 1.30
N PRO A 110 10.15 -9.56 0.31
CA PRO A 110 11.54 -9.99 0.47
C PRO A 110 12.38 -9.08 1.38
N PHE A 111 11.89 -7.88 1.72
CA PHE A 111 12.67 -6.86 2.43
C PHE A 111 12.32 -6.82 3.92
N ASP A 112 13.35 -6.75 4.77
CA ASP A 112 13.17 -6.54 6.21
C ASP A 112 12.62 -5.15 6.50
N ARG A 113 13.07 -4.16 5.73
CA ARG A 113 12.56 -2.79 5.72
C ARG A 113 12.32 -2.37 4.28
N PHE A 114 11.22 -1.68 4.05
CA PHE A 114 10.88 -1.24 2.70
C PHE A 114 10.36 0.19 2.69
N ILE A 115 10.51 0.84 1.54
CA ILE A 115 9.82 2.08 1.22
C ILE A 115 8.89 1.79 0.05
N TYR A 116 7.59 1.95 0.29
CA TYR A 116 6.60 1.88 -0.76
C TYR A 116 6.51 3.22 -1.48
N MET A 117 6.45 3.17 -2.80
CA MET A 117 6.27 4.31 -3.70
C MET A 117 5.22 3.95 -4.76
N ASP A 118 4.18 4.76 -4.93
CA ASP A 118 3.23 4.58 -6.03
C ASP A 118 3.95 4.70 -7.38
N ALA A 119 3.44 4.00 -8.40
CA ALA A 119 4.08 3.95 -9.71
C ALA A 119 4.23 5.33 -10.37
N ASP A 120 3.37 6.30 -10.03
CA ASP A 120 3.39 7.67 -10.55
C ASP A 120 4.34 8.62 -9.78
N THR A 121 5.22 8.08 -8.94
CA THR A 121 6.26 8.83 -8.22
C THR A 121 7.60 8.81 -8.96
N ILE A 122 8.48 9.75 -8.61
CA ILE A 122 9.85 9.85 -9.12
C ILE A 122 10.80 10.03 -7.94
N LEU A 123 11.84 9.21 -7.86
CA LEU A 123 12.87 9.34 -6.84
C LEU A 123 13.88 10.44 -7.22
N MET A 124 14.03 11.44 -6.35
CA MET A 124 14.92 12.59 -6.59
C MET A 124 16.17 12.61 -5.71
N SER A 125 16.25 11.76 -4.70
CA SER A 125 17.40 11.66 -3.78
C SER A 125 17.50 10.26 -3.19
N ASN A 126 18.62 9.98 -2.50
CA ASN A 126 18.70 8.76 -1.70
C ASN A 126 17.66 8.76 -0.56
N LEU A 127 17.31 7.56 -0.12
CA LEU A 127 16.34 7.23 0.91
C LEU A 127 17.01 6.81 2.23
N ASP A 128 18.33 6.89 2.32
CA ASP A 128 19.12 6.36 3.45
C ASP A 128 18.67 6.97 4.79
N SER A 129 18.35 8.26 4.80
CA SER A 129 17.82 8.94 5.98
C SER A 129 16.44 8.42 6.40
N ILE A 130 15.60 8.01 5.44
CA ILE A 130 14.27 7.43 5.70
C ILE A 130 14.41 6.01 6.23
N PHE A 131 15.29 5.20 5.64
CA PHE A 131 15.62 3.87 6.17
C PHE A 131 16.20 3.93 7.59
N ALA A 132 17.04 4.92 7.89
CA ALA A 132 17.58 5.13 9.24
C ALA A 132 16.46 5.41 10.27
N GLN A 133 15.40 6.13 9.88
CA GLN A 133 14.27 6.36 10.80
C GLN A 133 13.53 5.06 11.17
N LEU A 134 13.56 4.04 10.31
CA LEU A 134 12.97 2.73 10.59
C LEU A 134 13.76 1.91 11.63
N GLU A 135 14.93 2.37 12.08
CA GLU A 135 15.62 1.74 13.22
C GLU A 135 14.83 1.91 14.52
N ASN A 136 14.18 3.07 14.68
CA ASN A 136 13.48 3.45 15.91
C ASN A 136 11.96 3.52 15.75
N ASN A 137 11.45 3.41 14.52
CA ASN A 137 10.02 3.53 14.21
C ASN A 137 9.57 2.34 13.36
N ASP A 138 8.31 1.94 13.49
CA ASP A 138 7.75 0.83 12.69
C ASP A 138 7.21 1.27 11.34
N CYS A 139 6.73 2.52 11.27
CA CYS A 139 6.26 3.14 10.04
C CYS A 139 6.79 4.58 9.97
N ILE A 140 7.08 5.04 8.75
CA ILE A 140 7.37 6.43 8.42
C ILE A 140 6.42 6.83 7.31
N VAL A 141 5.72 7.94 7.49
CA VAL A 141 4.69 8.41 6.55
C VAL A 141 4.90 9.88 6.22
N TYR A 142 4.46 10.28 5.04
CA TYR A 142 4.41 11.69 4.66
C TYR A 142 3.01 12.23 4.96
N ASP A 143 2.95 13.14 5.93
CA ASP A 143 1.71 13.60 6.55
C ASP A 143 0.98 14.68 5.74
N PHE A 144 1.47 15.15 4.59
CA PHE A 144 0.93 16.34 3.90
C PHE A 144 -0.59 16.33 3.63
N GLN A 145 -1.24 15.16 3.63
CA GLN A 145 -2.68 14.97 3.48
C GLN A 145 -3.50 15.11 4.78
N TYR A 146 -2.88 15.40 5.94
CA TYR A 146 -3.56 15.58 7.23
C TYR A 146 -4.66 16.67 7.22
N LYS A 147 -4.69 17.52 6.18
CA LYS A 147 -5.59 18.66 6.05
C LYS A 147 -7.00 18.29 5.58
N ASP A 148 -7.19 17.12 4.99
CA ASP A 148 -8.50 16.69 4.48
C ASP A 148 -8.77 15.21 4.80
N LEU A 149 -9.59 15.01 5.84
CA LEU A 149 -10.01 13.69 6.31
C LEU A 149 -10.84 12.92 5.26
N THR A 150 -11.49 13.63 4.33
CA THR A 150 -12.50 13.04 3.42
C THR A 150 -11.90 12.10 2.39
N HIS A 151 -10.57 12.08 2.24
CA HIS A 151 -9.87 11.13 1.39
C HIS A 151 -9.65 9.75 2.05
N VAL A 152 -9.86 9.64 3.36
CA VAL A 152 -9.61 8.42 4.14
C VAL A 152 -10.85 7.98 4.90
N TYR A 153 -11.62 8.93 5.42
CA TYR A 153 -12.75 8.66 6.30
C TYR A 153 -14.07 9.23 5.79
N ASP A 154 -15.17 8.56 6.10
CA ASP A 154 -16.50 9.17 6.09
C ASP A 154 -16.64 10.09 7.31
N VAL A 155 -16.33 11.37 7.12
CA VAL A 155 -16.43 12.41 8.16
C VAL A 155 -17.84 12.66 8.69
N LYS A 156 -18.88 12.11 8.03
CA LYS A 156 -20.26 12.20 8.50
C LYS A 156 -20.62 11.08 9.48
N SER A 157 -19.78 10.03 9.58
CA SER A 157 -19.97 8.96 10.53
C SER A 157 -19.72 9.45 11.95
N ASN A 158 -20.75 9.37 12.80
CA ASN A 158 -20.61 9.74 14.22
C ASN A 158 -19.57 8.86 14.94
N LYS A 159 -19.35 7.63 14.45
CA LYS A 159 -18.37 6.69 15.02
C LYS A 159 -16.93 7.12 14.80
N LEU A 160 -16.64 7.99 13.82
CA LEU A 160 -15.27 8.42 13.54
C LEU A 160 -14.59 9.01 14.79
N ARG A 161 -15.35 9.79 15.59
CA ARG A 161 -14.87 10.43 16.81
C ARG A 161 -14.92 9.52 18.04
N ASP A 162 -15.64 8.41 17.96
CA ASP A 162 -15.62 7.35 18.98
C ASP A 162 -14.37 6.48 18.83
N VAL A 163 -13.91 6.26 17.59
CA VAL A 163 -12.74 5.45 17.25
C VAL A 163 -11.44 6.26 17.37
N PHE A 164 -11.44 7.50 16.88
CA PHE A 164 -10.25 8.36 16.87
C PHE A 164 -10.51 9.68 17.59
N SER A 165 -9.60 10.05 18.50
CA SER A 165 -9.58 11.38 19.09
C SER A 165 -9.28 12.47 18.05
N GLU A 166 -9.72 13.69 18.29
CA GLU A 166 -9.39 14.86 17.46
C GLU A 166 -7.89 15.05 17.20
N GLU A 167 -7.04 14.81 18.21
CA GLU A 167 -5.59 14.98 18.02
C GLU A 167 -5.07 14.03 16.93
N ARG A 168 -5.49 12.76 16.98
CA ARG A 168 -5.12 11.75 15.99
C ARG A 168 -5.65 12.10 14.61
N LEU A 169 -6.92 12.50 14.50
CA LEU A 169 -7.52 12.92 13.22
C LEU A 169 -6.76 14.08 12.59
N ASN A 170 -6.25 15.02 13.39
CA ASN A 170 -5.51 16.19 12.88
C ASN A 170 -4.03 15.93 12.57
N ARG A 171 -3.46 14.77 12.95
CA ARG A 171 -2.01 14.53 12.91
C ARG A 171 -1.58 13.22 12.26
N GLU A 172 -2.43 12.20 12.29
CA GLU A 172 -2.04 10.82 11.93
C GLU A 172 -2.57 10.36 10.56
N ILE A 173 -3.02 11.30 9.75
CA ILE A 173 -3.48 11.01 8.39
C ILE A 173 -2.37 11.33 7.41
N PHE A 174 -2.18 10.43 6.46
CA PHE A 174 -1.04 10.46 5.56
C PHE A 174 -1.42 9.91 4.19
N CYS A 175 -0.58 10.25 3.21
CA CYS A 175 -0.69 9.68 1.88
C CYS A 175 -0.11 8.28 1.84
N SER A 176 -0.91 7.32 1.36
CA SER A 176 -0.45 5.93 1.18
C SER A 176 0.42 5.73 -0.07
N GLY A 177 0.65 6.78 -0.87
CA GLY A 177 1.50 6.73 -2.06
C GLY A 177 3.00 6.82 -1.79
N PHE A 178 3.39 7.18 -0.57
CA PHE A 178 4.77 7.06 -0.10
C PHE A 178 4.80 6.77 1.40
N TYR A 179 5.38 5.63 1.79
CA TYR A 179 5.62 5.31 3.20
C TYR A 179 6.77 4.31 3.36
N GLY A 180 7.44 4.34 4.51
CA GLY A 180 8.41 3.34 4.93
C GLY A 180 7.83 2.43 6.00
N SER A 181 8.15 1.14 5.97
CA SER A 181 7.78 0.21 7.05
C SER A 181 8.72 -1.00 7.11
N LYS A 182 8.37 -1.96 7.96
CA LYS A 182 9.08 -3.23 8.16
C LYS A 182 8.14 -4.37 7.80
N LYS A 183 8.70 -5.49 7.38
CA LYS A 183 7.93 -6.73 7.25
C LYS A 183 7.34 -7.19 8.58
N ASP A 184 6.40 -8.12 8.53
CA ASP A 184 5.79 -8.81 9.67
C ASP A 184 4.97 -7.92 10.64
N LEU A 185 4.69 -6.66 10.28
CA LEU A 185 3.96 -5.70 11.12
C LEU A 185 2.48 -6.05 11.37
N PHE A 186 1.93 -6.93 10.54
CA PHE A 186 0.53 -7.30 10.50
C PHE A 186 0.36 -8.82 10.58
N PRO A 187 0.72 -9.45 11.71
CA PRO A 187 0.48 -10.87 11.91
C PRO A 187 -1.02 -11.18 11.88
N GLU A 188 -1.36 -12.46 11.73
CA GLU A 188 -2.75 -12.91 11.60
C GLU A 188 -3.66 -12.43 12.74
N GLU A 189 -3.19 -12.52 13.98
CA GLU A 189 -3.94 -12.04 15.15
C GLU A 189 -4.34 -10.56 15.01
N LYS A 190 -3.40 -9.72 14.54
CA LYS A 190 -3.65 -8.29 14.33
C LYS A 190 -4.65 -8.05 13.21
N ARG A 191 -4.55 -8.79 12.09
CA ARG A 191 -5.52 -8.70 10.99
C ARG A 191 -6.92 -9.12 11.44
N ASN A 192 -7.04 -10.24 12.15
CA ASN A 192 -8.32 -10.71 12.69
C ASN A 192 -8.94 -9.71 13.67
N LYS A 193 -8.11 -9.09 14.51
CA LYS A 193 -8.55 -8.03 15.43
C LYS A 193 -9.09 -6.80 14.67
N LEU A 194 -8.43 -6.39 13.58
CA LEU A 194 -8.92 -5.29 12.73
C LEU A 194 -10.28 -5.63 12.11
N ILE A 195 -10.44 -6.84 11.55
CA ILE A 195 -11.73 -7.28 11.01
C ILE A 195 -12.83 -7.25 12.08
N ASN A 196 -12.57 -7.75 13.29
CA ASN A 196 -13.55 -7.74 14.38
C ASN A 196 -13.98 -6.32 14.81
N TYR A 197 -13.10 -5.31 14.69
CA TYR A 197 -13.50 -3.91 14.91
C TYR A 197 -14.45 -3.43 13.80
N LEU A 198 -14.14 -3.74 12.56
CA LEU A 198 -14.95 -3.38 11.40
C LEU A 198 -16.33 -4.05 11.44
N GLU A 199 -16.40 -5.34 11.80
CA GLU A 199 -17.64 -6.10 11.99
C GLU A 199 -18.54 -5.53 13.10
N LYS A 200 -17.95 -4.88 14.12
CA LYS A 200 -18.68 -4.15 15.17
C LYS A 200 -19.16 -2.78 14.71
N GLY A 201 -19.01 -2.48 13.42
CA GLY A 201 -19.53 -1.32 12.74
C GLY A 201 -18.54 -0.16 12.66
N GLU A 202 -17.25 -0.36 12.94
CA GLU A 202 -16.24 0.67 12.62
C GLU A 202 -16.02 0.80 11.10
N ALA A 203 -16.48 -0.16 10.29
CA ALA A 203 -16.43 -0.08 8.83
C ALA A 203 -17.13 1.17 8.27
N GLU A 204 -18.14 1.70 8.98
CA GLU A 204 -18.83 2.96 8.65
C GLU A 204 -17.92 4.18 8.58
N ILE A 205 -16.71 4.13 9.16
CA ILE A 205 -15.80 5.26 9.15
C ILE A 205 -14.94 5.30 7.88
N LEU A 206 -14.88 4.21 7.11
CA LEU A 206 -14.01 4.12 5.93
C LEU A 206 -14.61 4.91 4.75
N TYR A 207 -13.78 5.64 4.03
CA TYR A 207 -14.18 6.23 2.76
C TYR A 207 -14.22 5.15 1.66
N CYS A 208 -15.31 5.10 0.87
CA CYS A 208 -15.51 4.14 -0.21
C CYS A 208 -16.03 4.79 -1.50
#